data_AF-A0A343JDC1-F1
#
_entry.id   AF-A0A343JDC1-F1
#
_cell.length_a   1.000
_cell.length_b   1.000
_cell.length_c   1.000
_cell.angle_alpha   90.00
_cell.angle_beta   90.00
_cell.angle_gamma   90.00
#
_symmetry.space_group_name_H-M   'P 1'
#
loop_
_entity.id
_entity.type
_entity.pdbx_description
1 polymer ?
#
loop_
_entity_poly.entity_id
_entity_poly.type
_entity_poly.pdbx_seq_one_letter_code
_entity_poly.pdbx_strand_id
1 'polypeptide(L)'
;MHKKLLILLTFLVIMLFSACKAPIENSNKNLNNNQIEEVKKENNSKEENIISTEEDAFIVPSKDMDEEDIDQSEESSPISSEELKYDSRFGFLKNIYYENNELFIVLDEAEIFFGEEAVIEALKDGAGYYEDGKFFVPDGYYIRNNYNTLTSYKIKDTATFYICYHIIDPYSTKGANLVEVSSEEFIDYVKDLYFELSLWIDTENGEGYKVYQQYRP
;
A
#
# COMPACT_ATOMS: atom_id res chain seq x y z
N MET A 1 -18.38 24.68 -40.32
CA MET A 1 -19.37 24.98 -39.25
C MET A 1 -19.30 24.03 -38.04
N HIS A 2 -18.29 23.17 -37.87
CA HIS A 2 -18.27 22.19 -36.76
C HIS A 2 -17.30 22.46 -35.60
N LYS A 3 -16.44 23.48 -35.67
CA LYS A 3 -15.46 23.74 -34.59
C LYS A 3 -15.99 24.56 -33.41
N LYS A 4 -17.05 25.36 -33.59
CA LYS A 4 -17.63 26.17 -32.50
C LYS A 4 -18.57 25.39 -31.57
N LEU A 5 -19.17 24.30 -32.04
CA LEU A 5 -20.11 23.49 -31.25
C LEU A 5 -19.38 22.54 -30.28
N LEU A 6 -18.18 22.06 -30.65
CA LEU A 6 -17.38 21.15 -29.81
C LEU A 6 -16.75 21.86 -28.61
N ILE A 7 -16.39 23.15 -28.76
CA ILE A 7 -15.83 23.98 -27.66
C ILE A 7 -16.93 24.37 -26.65
N LEU A 8 -18.19 24.46 -27.09
CA LEU A 8 -19.31 24.79 -26.20
C LEU A 8 -19.72 23.59 -25.33
N LEU A 9 -19.58 22.36 -25.84
CA LEU A 9 -19.87 21.14 -25.07
C LEU A 9 -18.81 20.85 -24.00
N THR A 10 -17.52 21.13 -24.29
CA THR A 10 -16.45 20.94 -23.30
C THR A 10 -16.54 21.94 -22.15
N PHE A 11 -16.98 23.18 -22.39
CA PHE A 11 -17.22 24.15 -21.32
C PHE A 11 -18.43 23.80 -20.44
N LEU A 12 -19.46 23.15 -20.98
CA LEU A 12 -20.64 22.74 -20.21
C LEU A 12 -20.34 21.57 -19.25
N VAL A 13 -19.45 20.65 -19.63
CA VAL A 13 -19.01 19.55 -18.76
C VAL A 13 -18.10 20.06 -17.64
N ILE A 14 -17.22 21.04 -17.89
CA ILE A 14 -16.35 21.62 -16.85
C ILE A 14 -17.17 22.42 -15.82
N MET A 15 -18.27 23.06 -16.22
CA MET A 15 -19.17 23.78 -15.29
C MET A 15 -20.00 22.86 -14.39
N LEU A 16 -20.30 21.62 -14.82
CA LEU A 16 -21.05 20.65 -14.01
C LEU A 16 -20.20 20.02 -12.89
N PHE A 17 -18.87 20.02 -13.00
CA PHE A 17 -17.96 19.57 -11.93
C PHE A 17 -17.55 20.68 -10.94
N SER A 18 -17.95 21.93 -11.17
CA SER A 18 -17.60 23.07 -10.29
C SER A 18 -18.70 23.49 -9.31
N ALA A 19 -19.79 22.74 -9.19
CA ALA A 19 -20.91 23.06 -8.30
C ALA A 19 -21.15 21.98 -7.23
N CYS A 20 -20.14 21.73 -6.38
CA CYS A 20 -20.37 21.28 -5.00
C CYS A 20 -19.11 21.50 -4.14
N LYS A 21 -18.66 22.76 -4.00
CA LYS A 21 -17.88 23.17 -2.83
C LYS A 21 -18.85 23.82 -1.86
N ALA A 22 -19.44 23.01 -0.98
CA ALA A 22 -20.07 23.53 0.22
C ALA A 22 -18.99 24.20 1.09
N PRO A 23 -19.30 25.28 1.80
CA PRO A 23 -18.32 25.97 2.64
C PRO A 23 -17.88 25.06 3.79
N ILE A 24 -16.56 24.94 3.99
CA ILE A 24 -15.97 24.31 5.17
C ILE A 24 -16.23 25.25 6.34
N GLU A 25 -17.30 24.99 7.10
CA GLU A 25 -17.43 25.50 8.46
C GLU A 25 -16.44 24.74 9.35
N ASN A 26 -15.42 25.46 9.80
CA ASN A 26 -14.43 24.99 10.74
C ASN A 26 -15.07 24.87 12.13
N SER A 27 -15.75 23.75 12.41
CA SER A 27 -16.13 23.39 13.78
C SER A 27 -15.02 22.53 14.38
N ASN A 28 -14.16 23.15 15.19
CA ASN A 28 -13.32 22.45 16.16
C ASN A 28 -14.24 21.68 17.13
N LYS A 29 -14.60 20.44 16.78
CA LYS A 29 -15.17 19.48 17.72
C LYS A 29 -14.01 18.70 18.31
N ASN A 30 -13.67 19.08 19.54
CA ASN A 30 -12.89 18.27 20.47
C ASN A 30 -13.61 16.91 20.60
N LEU A 31 -13.11 15.86 19.92
CA LEU A 31 -13.66 14.51 20.09
C LEU A 31 -13.23 13.97 21.46
N ASN A 32 -14.22 13.50 22.21
CA ASN A 32 -14.10 13.08 23.60
C ASN A 32 -13.42 11.70 23.66
N ASN A 33 -12.29 11.60 24.38
CA ASN A 33 -11.49 10.37 24.56
C ASN A 33 -12.31 9.13 24.97
N ASN A 34 -13.50 9.32 25.55
CA ASN A 34 -14.40 8.24 25.97
C ASN A 34 -14.91 7.38 24.80
N GLN A 35 -15.09 7.94 23.59
CA GLN A 35 -15.60 7.18 22.44
C GLN A 35 -14.55 6.23 21.84
N ILE A 36 -13.27 6.60 21.90
CA ILE A 36 -12.15 5.75 21.47
C ILE A 36 -11.97 4.58 22.43
N GLU A 37 -12.23 4.79 23.73
CA GLU A 37 -12.16 3.71 24.73
C GLU A 37 -13.32 2.70 24.63
N GLU A 38 -14.52 3.13 24.23
CA GLU A 38 -15.67 2.21 24.08
C GLU A 38 -15.45 1.21 22.94
N VAL A 39 -14.91 1.64 21.80
CA VAL A 39 -14.53 0.76 20.69
C VAL A 39 -13.44 -0.25 21.13
N LYS A 40 -12.49 0.17 21.98
CA LYS A 40 -11.45 -0.73 22.52
C LYS A 40 -11.99 -1.73 23.55
N LYS A 41 -12.92 -1.31 24.42
CA LYS A 41 -13.48 -2.15 25.50
C LYS A 41 -14.39 -3.26 24.97
N GLU A 42 -15.14 -3.00 23.90
CA GLU A 42 -16.02 -4.00 23.31
C GLU A 42 -15.23 -5.20 22.72
N ASN A 43 -13.97 -4.98 22.33
CA ASN A 43 -13.12 -5.99 21.68
C ASN A 43 -12.30 -6.86 22.66
N ASN A 44 -11.84 -6.34 23.80
CA ASN A 44 -11.17 -7.16 24.82
C ASN A 44 -12.06 -8.29 25.39
N SER A 45 -13.38 -8.13 25.36
CA SER A 45 -14.32 -9.16 25.82
C SER A 45 -14.47 -10.36 24.88
N LYS A 46 -13.91 -10.30 23.66
CA LYS A 46 -14.00 -11.38 22.65
C LYS A 46 -12.74 -12.25 22.57
N GLU A 47 -11.62 -11.83 23.14
CA GLU A 47 -10.33 -12.56 23.09
C GLU A 47 -10.13 -13.60 24.22
N GLU A 48 -10.97 -13.64 25.25
CA GLU A 48 -10.77 -14.55 26.40
C GLU A 48 -11.19 -16.03 26.17
N ASN A 49 -11.46 -16.47 24.94
CA ASN A 49 -12.04 -17.81 24.72
C ASN A 49 -11.27 -18.77 23.80
N ILE A 50 -9.94 -18.68 23.69
CA ILE A 50 -9.12 -19.74 23.09
C ILE A 50 -7.76 -19.85 23.81
N ILE A 51 -7.70 -20.66 24.89
CA ILE A 51 -6.46 -21.31 25.37
C ILE A 51 -6.76 -22.78 25.71
N SER A 52 -5.74 -23.61 25.46
CA SER A 52 -5.57 -25.07 25.65
C SER A 52 -5.81 -25.86 24.35
N THR A 53 -4.85 -26.64 23.83
CA THR A 53 -3.87 -27.50 24.51
C THR A 53 -2.55 -27.67 23.72
N GLU A 54 -1.47 -27.89 24.48
CA GLU A 54 -0.16 -28.49 24.16
C GLU A 54 -0.34 -29.85 23.44
N GLU A 55 0.61 -30.51 22.79
CA GLU A 55 2.03 -30.76 23.03
C GLU A 55 2.53 -31.59 21.81
N ASP A 56 3.77 -31.43 21.34
CA ASP A 56 4.63 -32.57 20.93
C ASP A 56 6.01 -32.10 20.48
N ALA A 57 6.99 -32.47 21.29
CA ALA A 57 8.41 -32.26 21.10
C ALA A 57 8.99 -33.24 20.06
N PHE A 58 9.96 -32.78 19.26
CA PHE A 58 10.91 -33.67 18.60
C PHE A 58 12.35 -33.22 18.94
N ILE A 59 12.94 -33.93 19.89
CA ILE A 59 14.37 -33.97 20.20
C ILE A 59 15.01 -35.02 19.28
N VAL A 60 16.31 -34.84 18.99
CA VAL A 60 17.39 -35.88 18.92
C VAL A 60 18.36 -35.54 17.75
N PRO A 61 19.71 -35.64 17.89
CA PRO A 61 20.60 -35.33 19.01
C PRO A 61 21.94 -34.63 18.58
N SER A 62 22.62 -33.99 19.53
CA SER A 62 24.05 -33.67 19.45
C SER A 62 24.91 -34.91 19.74
N LYS A 63 25.98 -35.13 18.95
CA LYS A 63 27.08 -36.05 19.30
C LYS A 63 28.41 -35.54 18.73
N ASP A 64 29.42 -35.55 19.59
CA ASP A 64 30.70 -34.86 19.49
C ASP A 64 31.82 -35.61 18.72
N MET A 65 32.91 -34.84 18.46
CA MET A 65 34.35 -35.19 18.29
C MET A 65 34.78 -35.78 16.91
N ASP A 66 35.87 -35.35 16.26
CA ASP A 66 37.26 -35.11 16.71
C ASP A 66 38.01 -33.97 15.94
N GLU A 67 39.08 -33.46 16.57
CA GLU A 67 40.06 -32.45 16.12
C GLU A 67 40.96 -32.89 14.96
N GLU A 68 41.31 -31.98 14.04
CA GLU A 68 42.69 -31.88 13.48
C GLU A 68 43.05 -30.41 13.19
N ASP A 69 44.24 -30.02 13.69
CA ASP A 69 44.98 -28.77 13.52
C ASP A 69 45.25 -28.42 12.05
N ILE A 70 44.94 -27.18 11.62
CA ILE A 70 45.79 -26.42 10.66
C ILE A 70 45.74 -24.92 11.00
N ASP A 71 46.82 -24.42 11.57
CA ASP A 71 47.18 -23.00 11.69
C ASP A 71 47.58 -22.44 10.32
N GLN A 72 46.83 -21.47 9.78
CA GLN A 72 47.38 -20.36 8.99
C GLN A 72 46.51 -19.10 9.11
N SER A 73 47.17 -18.06 9.60
CA SER A 73 46.78 -16.66 9.59
C SER A 73 46.29 -16.15 8.23
N GLU A 74 45.04 -15.69 8.16
CA GLU A 74 44.66 -14.60 7.26
C GLU A 74 43.91 -13.55 8.07
N GLU A 75 44.50 -12.37 8.13
CA GLU A 75 43.94 -11.15 8.72
C GLU A 75 42.73 -10.74 7.87
N SER A 76 41.56 -11.25 8.24
CA SER A 76 40.30 -10.89 7.61
C SER A 76 40.00 -9.44 7.97
N SER A 77 40.14 -8.56 6.96
CA SER A 77 39.57 -7.22 7.01
C SER A 77 38.09 -7.35 7.40
N PRO A 78 37.58 -6.58 8.37
CA PRO A 78 36.18 -6.69 8.76
C PRO A 78 35.32 -6.32 7.55
N ILE A 79 34.71 -7.33 6.93
CA ILE A 79 33.64 -7.15 5.98
C ILE A 79 32.52 -6.51 6.77
N SER A 80 32.37 -5.20 6.60
CA SER A 80 31.20 -4.47 7.06
C SER A 80 30.00 -5.06 6.34
N SER A 81 29.33 -6.02 6.96
CA SER A 81 28.01 -6.48 6.54
C SER A 81 27.05 -5.32 6.80
N GLU A 82 26.88 -4.44 5.81
CA GLU A 82 25.81 -3.46 5.87
C GLU A 82 24.48 -4.20 6.00
N GLU A 83 23.75 -3.92 7.07
CA GLU A 83 22.46 -4.53 7.35
C GLU A 83 21.46 -4.12 6.26
N LEU A 84 20.88 -5.11 5.58
CA LEU A 84 19.87 -4.85 4.56
C LEU A 84 18.61 -4.26 5.20
N LYS A 85 18.15 -3.13 4.65
CA LYS A 85 16.92 -2.48 5.11
C LYS A 85 15.78 -2.74 4.13
N TYR A 86 14.73 -3.39 4.62
CA TYR A 86 13.51 -3.64 3.87
C TYR A 86 12.37 -2.73 4.30
N ASP A 87 11.55 -2.29 3.34
CA ASP A 87 10.41 -1.41 3.57
C ASP A 87 9.34 -1.60 2.49
N SER A 88 8.07 -1.33 2.81
CA SER A 88 6.94 -1.42 1.87
C SER A 88 6.21 -0.08 1.80
N ARG A 89 6.08 0.45 0.58
CA ARG A 89 5.59 1.81 0.33
C ARG A 89 4.32 1.76 -0.49
N PHE A 90 3.23 2.29 0.06
CA PHE A 90 1.94 2.42 -0.61
C PHE A 90 1.77 3.83 -1.16
N GLY A 91 1.15 3.93 -2.34
CA GLY A 91 0.78 5.23 -2.87
C GLY A 91 0.01 5.15 -4.18
N PHE A 92 -0.41 6.31 -4.64
CA PHE A 92 -0.98 6.46 -5.98
C PHE A 92 0.14 6.68 -6.97
N LEU A 93 0.15 5.88 -8.03
CA LEU A 93 1.06 6.10 -9.15
C LEU A 93 0.87 7.53 -9.68
N LYS A 94 1.95 8.20 -10.06
CA LYS A 94 1.88 9.53 -10.71
C LYS A 94 2.68 9.58 -12.00
N ASN A 95 3.78 8.84 -12.08
CA ASN A 95 4.61 8.80 -13.27
C ASN A 95 5.46 7.52 -13.30
N ILE A 96 5.82 7.09 -14.51
CA ILE A 96 6.86 6.10 -14.75
C ILE A 96 7.78 6.66 -15.82
N TYR A 97 9.09 6.64 -15.58
CA TYR A 97 10.06 7.17 -16.54
C TYR A 97 11.38 6.41 -16.47
N TYR A 98 12.16 6.57 -17.52
CA TYR A 98 13.54 6.12 -17.57
C TYR A 98 14.48 7.32 -17.49
N GLU A 99 15.54 7.20 -16.70
CA GLU A 99 16.66 8.13 -16.66
C GLU A 99 17.96 7.32 -16.66
N ASN A 100 18.87 7.58 -17.59
CA ASN A 100 20.13 6.83 -17.75
C ASN A 100 19.95 5.30 -17.83
N ASN A 101 18.91 4.83 -18.53
CA ASN A 101 18.50 3.42 -18.63
C ASN A 101 18.01 2.78 -17.32
N GLU A 102 17.88 3.53 -16.24
CA GLU A 102 17.29 3.06 -14.99
C GLU A 102 15.80 3.41 -14.95
N LEU A 103 14.98 2.49 -14.46
CA LEU A 103 13.54 2.66 -14.33
C LEU A 103 13.21 3.37 -13.01
N PHE A 104 12.35 4.39 -13.08
CA PHE A 104 11.84 5.11 -11.92
C PHE A 104 10.32 5.11 -11.88
N ILE A 105 9.76 4.92 -10.69
CA ILE A 105 8.32 5.03 -10.41
C ILE A 105 8.09 6.14 -9.39
N VAL A 106 7.19 7.06 -9.72
CA VAL A 106 6.81 8.16 -8.83
C VAL A 106 5.48 7.84 -8.16
N LEU A 107 5.48 7.83 -6.83
CA LEU A 107 4.27 7.70 -6.02
C LEU A 107 3.94 9.03 -5.31
N ASP A 108 2.65 9.30 -5.23
CA ASP A 108 2.03 10.14 -4.20
C ASP A 108 1.71 9.22 -3.04
N GLU A 109 2.63 9.19 -2.07
CA GLU A 109 2.56 8.24 -0.96
C GLU A 109 1.32 8.46 -0.10
N ALA A 110 0.79 7.36 0.40
CA ALA A 110 -0.37 7.38 1.28
C ALA A 110 -0.25 6.25 2.30
N GLU A 111 -1.09 6.31 3.32
CA GLU A 111 -1.33 5.17 4.20
C GLU A 111 -2.64 4.50 3.80
N ILE A 112 -2.66 3.17 3.86
CA ILE A 112 -3.89 2.39 3.70
C ILE A 112 -4.10 1.52 4.93
N PHE A 113 -5.29 1.60 5.47
CA PHE A 113 -5.74 0.87 6.64
C PHE A 113 -6.90 -0.04 6.25
N PHE A 114 -7.03 -1.19 6.90
CA PHE A 114 -8.08 -2.17 6.64
C PHE A 114 -8.86 -2.53 7.91
N GLY A 115 -10.10 -2.97 7.76
CA GLY A 115 -10.90 -3.50 8.85
C GLY A 115 -11.11 -2.50 9.98
N GLU A 116 -10.85 -2.93 11.22
CA GLU A 116 -11.04 -2.07 12.40
C GLU A 116 -10.10 -0.86 12.42
N GLU A 117 -8.86 -1.03 11.94
CA GLU A 117 -7.89 0.06 11.87
C GLU A 117 -8.37 1.16 10.92
N ALA A 118 -8.99 0.78 9.80
CA ALA A 118 -9.61 1.73 8.88
C ALA A 118 -10.67 2.59 9.57
N VAL A 119 -11.51 1.98 10.41
CA VAL A 119 -12.56 2.70 11.16
C VAL A 119 -11.95 3.65 12.18
N ILE A 120 -10.91 3.21 12.90
CA ILE A 120 -10.22 4.03 13.91
C ILE A 120 -9.55 5.24 13.25
N GLU A 121 -8.80 5.02 12.18
CA GLU A 121 -8.07 6.09 11.49
C GLU A 121 -9.01 7.05 10.76
N ALA A 122 -10.05 6.53 10.09
CA ALA A 122 -11.07 7.36 9.46
C ALA A 122 -11.85 8.20 10.48
N LEU A 123 -12.09 7.69 11.69
CA LEU A 123 -12.77 8.44 12.75
C LEU A 123 -11.95 9.65 13.20
N LYS A 124 -10.62 9.50 13.32
CA LYS A 124 -9.71 10.60 13.67
C LYS A 124 -9.77 11.72 12.63
N ASP A 125 -9.93 11.36 11.36
CA ASP A 125 -9.95 12.30 10.24
C ASP A 125 -11.35 12.76 9.84
N GLY A 126 -12.40 12.21 10.47
CA GLY A 126 -13.80 12.48 10.11
C GLY A 126 -14.20 11.96 8.72
N ALA A 127 -13.53 10.91 8.23
CA ALA A 127 -13.62 10.39 6.87
C ALA A 127 -14.46 9.10 6.76
N GLY A 128 -15.61 9.05 7.43
CA GLY A 128 -16.53 7.91 7.39
C GLY A 128 -17.96 8.32 7.66
N TYR A 129 -18.82 7.35 7.94
CA TYR A 129 -20.27 7.56 8.07
C TYR A 129 -20.77 7.07 9.42
N TYR A 130 -21.89 7.66 9.86
CA TYR A 130 -22.64 7.17 11.01
C TYR A 130 -23.95 6.54 10.53
N GLU A 131 -24.19 5.29 10.93
CA GLU A 131 -25.46 4.60 10.77
C GLU A 131 -25.85 4.00 12.12
N ASP A 132 -27.09 4.23 12.56
CA ASP A 132 -27.60 3.80 13.87
C ASP A 132 -26.70 4.15 15.07
N GLY A 133 -26.01 5.29 14.99
CA GLY A 133 -25.09 5.78 16.03
C GLY A 133 -23.70 5.14 16.01
N LYS A 134 -23.43 4.22 15.07
CA LYS A 134 -22.14 3.57 14.89
C LYS A 134 -21.37 4.19 13.72
N PHE A 135 -20.09 4.51 13.95
CA PHE A 135 -19.19 4.96 12.89
C PHE A 135 -18.68 3.77 12.07
N PHE A 136 -18.65 3.89 10.75
CA PHE A 136 -18.16 2.85 9.86
C PHE A 136 -17.55 3.41 8.57
N VAL A 137 -16.78 2.55 7.89
CA VAL A 137 -16.15 2.80 6.58
C VAL A 137 -16.74 1.79 5.57
N PRO A 138 -17.43 2.23 4.49
CA PRO A 138 -18.23 1.34 3.64
C PRO A 138 -17.42 0.24 2.94
N ASP A 139 -16.24 0.59 2.41
CA ASP A 139 -15.45 -0.33 1.59
C ASP A 139 -14.50 -1.21 2.43
N GLY A 140 -14.55 -1.08 3.76
CA GLY A 140 -13.70 -1.83 4.69
C GLY A 140 -12.22 -1.42 4.68
N TYR A 141 -11.86 -0.37 3.95
CA TYR A 141 -10.52 0.22 3.95
C TYR A 141 -10.60 1.75 3.98
N TYR A 142 -9.57 2.38 4.55
CA TYR A 142 -9.42 3.83 4.58
C TYR A 142 -8.04 4.21 4.05
N ILE A 143 -7.99 5.13 3.08
CA ILE A 143 -6.74 5.68 2.56
C ILE A 143 -6.59 7.10 3.08
N ARG A 144 -5.52 7.33 3.84
CA ARG A 144 -5.12 8.64 4.31
C ARG A 144 -3.98 9.14 3.42
N ASN A 145 -4.26 10.18 2.64
CA ASN A 145 -3.21 10.93 1.96
C ASN A 145 -2.99 12.27 2.65
N ASN A 146 -2.07 12.28 3.62
CA ASN A 146 -1.57 13.50 4.27
C ASN A 146 -0.16 13.88 3.78
N TYR A 147 0.40 13.12 2.85
CA TYR A 147 1.71 13.41 2.26
C TYR A 147 1.52 14.45 1.17
N ASN A 148 2.37 15.48 1.19
CA ASN A 148 2.43 16.47 0.11
C ASN A 148 3.66 16.26 -0.77
N THR A 149 4.22 15.05 -0.74
CA THR A 149 5.51 14.71 -1.36
C THR A 149 5.32 13.63 -2.40
N LEU A 150 5.76 13.95 -3.63
CA LEU A 150 5.96 12.94 -4.66
C LEU A 150 7.33 12.30 -4.43
N THR A 151 7.35 10.99 -4.21
CA THR A 151 8.58 10.23 -4.01
C THR A 151 8.90 9.45 -5.27
N SER A 152 10.14 9.57 -5.75
CA SER A 152 10.65 8.79 -6.87
C SER A 152 11.46 7.60 -6.35
N TYR A 153 11.10 6.41 -6.81
CA TYR A 153 11.76 5.16 -6.47
C TYR A 153 12.52 4.65 -7.69
N LYS A 154 13.84 4.46 -7.54
CA LYS A 154 14.61 3.67 -8.49
C LYS A 154 14.20 2.21 -8.36
N ILE A 155 13.94 1.56 -9.48
CA ILE A 155 13.54 0.15 -9.54
C ILE A 155 14.71 -0.68 -10.03
N LYS A 156 15.00 -1.78 -9.34
CA LYS A 156 16.07 -2.71 -9.72
C LYS A 156 15.73 -3.38 -11.05
N ASP A 157 16.75 -3.66 -11.86
CA ASP A 157 16.58 -4.39 -13.13
C ASP A 157 16.02 -5.81 -12.93
N THR A 158 16.23 -6.40 -11.75
CA THR A 158 15.70 -7.71 -11.36
C THR A 158 14.35 -7.64 -10.64
N ALA A 159 13.69 -6.48 -10.63
CA ALA A 159 12.43 -6.31 -9.93
C ALA A 159 11.32 -7.16 -10.55
N THR A 160 10.38 -7.59 -9.71
CA THR A 160 9.18 -8.32 -10.13
C THR A 160 7.97 -7.39 -10.15
N PHE A 161 7.08 -7.56 -11.12
CA PHE A 161 5.92 -6.71 -11.33
C PHE A 161 4.64 -7.55 -11.31
N TYR A 162 3.64 -7.08 -10.57
CA TYR A 162 2.36 -7.75 -10.48
C TYR A 162 1.21 -6.77 -10.70
N ILE A 163 0.23 -7.18 -11.49
CA ILE A 163 -0.98 -6.40 -11.73
C ILE A 163 -2.21 -7.23 -11.39
N CYS A 164 -3.28 -6.58 -10.96
CA CYS A 164 -4.54 -7.28 -10.74
C CYS A 164 -5.11 -7.73 -12.09
N TYR A 165 -5.61 -8.96 -12.15
CA TYR A 165 -6.05 -9.57 -13.39
C TYR A 165 -7.18 -8.81 -14.09
N HIS A 166 -7.98 -8.01 -13.38
CA HIS A 166 -9.03 -7.18 -13.99
C HIS A 166 -8.47 -6.12 -14.96
N ILE A 167 -7.21 -5.72 -14.82
CA ILE A 167 -6.56 -4.82 -15.78
C ILE A 167 -6.31 -5.53 -17.12
N ILE A 168 -6.04 -6.85 -17.07
CA ILE A 168 -5.80 -7.69 -18.25
C ILE A 168 -7.14 -8.13 -18.86
N ASP A 169 -8.06 -8.60 -18.03
CA ASP A 169 -9.41 -9.02 -18.42
C ASP A 169 -10.45 -8.51 -17.41
N PRO A 170 -11.14 -7.40 -17.72
CA PRO A 170 -12.10 -6.77 -16.80
C PRO A 170 -13.37 -7.61 -16.58
N TYR A 171 -13.62 -8.64 -17.38
CA TYR A 171 -14.78 -9.52 -17.22
C TYR A 171 -14.48 -10.79 -16.42
N SER A 172 -13.23 -10.97 -16.00
CA SER A 172 -12.81 -12.14 -15.24
C SER A 172 -13.31 -12.13 -13.80
N THR A 173 -13.77 -13.29 -13.32
CA THR A 173 -14.12 -13.49 -11.90
C THR A 173 -12.88 -13.54 -10.99
N LYS A 174 -11.67 -13.49 -11.55
CA LYS A 174 -10.40 -13.47 -10.83
C LYS A 174 -9.81 -12.06 -10.74
N GLY A 175 -10.64 -11.03 -10.88
CA GLY A 175 -10.20 -9.64 -11.03
C GLY A 175 -9.22 -9.13 -9.96
N ALA A 176 -9.34 -9.62 -8.72
CA ALA A 176 -8.47 -9.24 -7.60
C ALA A 176 -7.11 -9.98 -7.57
N ASN A 177 -6.96 -11.07 -8.32
CA ASN A 177 -5.74 -11.87 -8.29
C ASN A 177 -4.58 -11.10 -8.91
N LEU A 178 -3.45 -11.08 -8.22
CA LEU A 178 -2.20 -10.59 -8.77
C LEU A 178 -1.60 -11.61 -9.74
N VAL A 179 -1.18 -11.13 -10.90
CA VAL A 179 -0.46 -11.92 -11.91
C VAL A 179 0.85 -11.23 -12.21
N GLU A 180 1.92 -12.02 -12.26
CA GLU A 180 3.25 -11.54 -12.62
C GLU A 180 3.29 -11.18 -14.10
N VAL A 181 3.90 -10.05 -14.40
CA VAL A 181 4.08 -9.53 -15.75
C VAL A 181 5.51 -8.99 -15.90
N SER A 182 5.99 -8.87 -17.14
CA SER A 182 7.24 -8.16 -17.40
C SER A 182 7.13 -6.67 -17.06
N SER A 183 8.27 -5.99 -16.90
CA SER A 183 8.30 -4.53 -16.68
C SER A 183 7.68 -3.77 -17.85
N GLU A 184 7.93 -4.20 -19.09
CA GLU A 184 7.34 -3.63 -20.30
C GLU A 184 5.82 -3.76 -20.31
N GLU A 185 5.30 -4.97 -20.04
CA GLU A 185 3.86 -5.21 -19.94
C GLU A 185 3.23 -4.39 -18.80
N PHE A 186 3.87 -4.32 -17.64
CA PHE A 186 3.38 -3.50 -16.53
C PHE A 186 3.21 -2.04 -16.96
N ILE A 187 4.24 -1.44 -17.56
CA ILE A 187 4.20 -0.06 -18.05
C ILE A 187 3.07 0.11 -19.08
N ASP A 188 2.93 -0.83 -20.01
CA ASP A 188 1.89 -0.79 -21.03
C ASP A 188 0.48 -0.88 -20.47
N TYR A 189 0.25 -1.70 -19.42
CA TYR A 189 -1.05 -1.81 -18.78
C TYR A 189 -1.44 -0.56 -17.99
N VAL A 190 -0.47 0.11 -17.35
CA VAL A 190 -0.75 1.20 -16.40
C VAL A 190 -0.67 2.60 -17.01
N LYS A 191 -0.15 2.74 -18.24
CA LYS A 191 0.10 4.05 -18.87
C LYS A 191 -1.11 4.95 -19.05
N ASP A 192 -2.30 4.36 -19.14
CA ASP A 192 -3.55 5.09 -19.29
C ASP A 192 -4.31 5.22 -17.95
N LEU A 193 -3.75 4.70 -16.85
CA LEU A 193 -4.40 4.55 -15.54
C LEU A 193 -3.72 5.37 -14.43
N TYR A 194 -2.77 6.24 -14.78
CA TYR A 194 -1.87 6.92 -13.85
C TYR A 194 -2.56 7.71 -12.73
N PHE A 195 -3.84 8.08 -12.80
CA PHE A 195 -4.48 8.88 -11.74
C PHE A 195 -5.26 8.07 -10.71
N GLU A 196 -5.53 6.79 -10.97
CA GLU A 196 -6.40 5.95 -10.13
C GLU A 196 -5.68 4.70 -9.62
N LEU A 197 -4.51 4.38 -10.16
CA LEU A 197 -3.80 3.16 -9.79
C LEU A 197 -3.04 3.33 -8.47
N SER A 198 -3.46 2.58 -7.46
CA SER A 198 -2.76 2.43 -6.19
C SER A 198 -1.79 1.25 -6.25
N LEU A 199 -0.54 1.47 -5.87
CA LEU A 199 0.54 0.50 -5.92
C LEU A 199 1.21 0.35 -4.56
N TRP A 200 1.85 -0.80 -4.40
CA TRP A 200 2.89 -1.04 -3.42
C TRP A 200 4.24 -1.16 -4.11
N ILE A 201 5.28 -0.63 -3.49
CA ILE A 201 6.69 -0.84 -3.85
C ILE A 201 7.39 -1.38 -2.60
N ASP A 202 7.80 -2.65 -2.65
CA ASP A 202 8.72 -3.19 -1.65
C ASP A 202 10.15 -2.80 -2.06
N THR A 203 10.90 -2.27 -1.10
CA THR A 203 12.24 -1.72 -1.30
C THR A 203 13.28 -2.47 -0.47
N GLU A 204 14.48 -2.56 -1.02
CA GLU A 204 15.69 -3.03 -0.34
C GLU A 204 16.72 -1.93 -0.47
N ASN A 205 17.19 -1.40 0.68
CA ASN A 205 18.07 -0.24 0.75
C ASN A 205 17.55 0.98 -0.02
N GLY A 206 16.22 1.13 -0.10
CA GLY A 206 15.55 2.24 -0.79
C GLY A 206 15.32 2.03 -2.29
N GLU A 207 15.86 0.97 -2.90
CA GLU A 207 15.57 0.62 -4.29
C GLU A 207 14.44 -0.41 -4.37
N GLY A 208 13.45 -0.18 -5.24
CA GLY A 208 12.30 -1.05 -5.42
C GLY A 208 12.68 -2.39 -6.07
N TYR A 209 12.33 -3.52 -5.45
CA TYR A 209 12.57 -4.86 -5.98
C TYR A 209 11.28 -5.62 -6.30
N LYS A 210 10.12 -5.13 -5.84
CA LYS A 210 8.81 -5.68 -6.16
C LYS A 210 7.78 -4.57 -6.23
N VAL A 211 7.03 -4.53 -7.32
CA VAL A 211 5.97 -3.55 -7.56
C VAL A 211 4.67 -4.31 -7.80
N TYR A 212 3.61 -3.95 -7.08
CA TYR A 212 2.33 -4.66 -7.23
C TYR A 212 1.13 -3.75 -7.01
N GLN A 213 0.07 -4.00 -7.78
CA GLN A 213 -1.18 -3.27 -7.64
C GLN A 213 -1.89 -3.62 -6.32
N GLN A 214 -2.40 -2.59 -5.62
CA GLN A 214 -3.40 -2.80 -4.58
C GLN A 214 -4.78 -2.92 -5.23
N TYR A 215 -5.42 -4.08 -5.09
CA TYR A 215 -6.81 -4.24 -5.49
C TYR A 215 -7.71 -3.36 -4.60
N ARG A 216 -8.58 -2.58 -5.24
CA ARG A 216 -9.65 -1.82 -4.58
C ARG A 216 -10.96 -2.21 -5.29
N PRO A 217 -11.93 -2.81 -4.57
CA PRO A 217 -13.19 -3.29 -5.15
C PRO A 217 -14.01 -2.20 -5.84
#